data_AF-A0A938KCI6-F1
#
_entry.id   AF-A0A938KCI6-F1
#
_cell.length_a   1.000
_cell.length_b   1.000
_cell.length_c   1.000
_cell.angle_alpha   90.00
_cell.angle_beta   90.00
_cell.angle_gamma   90.00
#
_symmetry.space_group_name_H-M   'P 1'
#
loop_
_entity.id
_entity.type
_entity.pdbx_description
1 polymer ?
#
loop_
_entity_poly.entity_id
_entity_poly.type
_entity_poly.pdbx_seq_one_letter_code
_entity_poly.pdbx_strand_id
1 'polypeptide(L)'
;MNRQVKWGPFFDNQPRELTYQTTSSRDTANEALFAGPASFDGNRVVIAGSRHVRATVRLASWKRSANGDLTLTLHGRPGAELTIEVSNDLQTWTAVGTAMNPDGEAIFQVPASRASASRFFRAVAGTDSTPSHFRP
;
A
#
# COMPACT_ATOMS: atom_id res chain seq x y z
N MET A 1 24.95 -5.65 -2.48
CA MET A 1 23.89 -4.64 -2.69
C MET A 1 24.12 -3.47 -1.75
N ASN A 2 24.15 -2.24 -2.28
CA ASN A 2 24.30 -1.04 -1.48
C ASN A 2 22.91 -0.56 -1.01
N ARG A 3 22.67 -0.49 0.31
CA ARG A 3 21.37 -0.13 0.92
C ARG A 3 21.31 1.36 1.28
N GLN A 4 21.79 2.21 0.38
CA GLN A 4 21.95 3.64 0.61
C GLN A 4 21.30 4.43 -0.52
N VAL A 5 20.48 5.41 -0.16
CA VAL A 5 20.08 6.49 -1.07
C VAL A 5 21.15 7.57 -0.95
N LYS A 6 21.70 8.03 -2.08
CA LYS A 6 22.72 9.08 -2.14
C LYS A 6 22.23 10.22 -3.02
N TRP A 7 22.50 11.45 -2.61
CA TRP A 7 22.12 12.67 -3.31
C TRP A 7 23.19 13.76 -3.09
N GLY A 8 23.18 14.81 -3.91
CA GLY A 8 24.13 15.93 -3.82
C GLY A 8 25.50 15.62 -4.46
N PRO A 9 26.38 16.63 -4.62
CA PRO A 9 26.52 17.83 -3.79
C PRO A 9 25.52 18.94 -4.10
N PHE A 10 25.18 19.71 -3.06
CA PHE A 10 24.43 20.96 -3.17
C PHE A 10 25.33 22.10 -2.67
N PHE A 11 25.42 23.18 -3.42
CA PHE A 11 26.32 24.32 -3.13
C PHE A 11 25.55 25.56 -2.68
N ASP A 12 24.28 25.39 -2.34
CA ASP A 12 23.37 26.42 -1.85
C ASP A 12 22.75 25.99 -0.52
N ASN A 13 22.16 26.95 0.19
CA ASN A 13 21.50 26.71 1.48
C ASN A 13 19.97 26.68 1.34
N GLN A 14 19.47 26.20 0.21
CA GLN A 14 18.03 26.13 -0.06
C GLN A 14 17.45 24.79 0.43
N PRO A 15 16.26 24.79 1.06
CA PRO A 15 15.55 23.55 1.39
C PRO A 15 15.28 22.71 0.13
N ARG A 16 15.44 21.39 0.23
CA ARG A 16 15.18 20.45 -0.87
C ARG A 16 14.32 19.30 -0.39
N GLU A 17 13.30 19.00 -1.16
CA GLU A 17 12.49 17.80 -1.01
C GLU A 17 13.03 16.70 -1.93
N LEU A 18 13.35 15.53 -1.37
CA LEU A 18 13.78 14.37 -2.13
C LEU A 18 12.68 13.30 -2.08
N THR A 19 12.11 12.99 -3.23
CA THR A 19 11.17 11.88 -3.38
C THR A 19 11.87 10.69 -4.02
N TYR A 20 11.72 9.50 -3.43
CA TYR A 20 12.20 8.25 -3.99
C TYR A 20 11.19 7.14 -3.75
N GLN A 21 11.21 6.13 -4.61
CA GLN A 21 10.40 4.91 -4.44
C GLN A 21 11.30 3.77 -3.97
N THR A 22 10.83 3.00 -2.99
CA THR A 22 11.50 1.78 -2.54
C THR A 22 10.59 0.59 -2.68
N THR A 23 11.10 -0.48 -3.26
CA THR A 23 10.42 -1.77 -3.27
C THR A 23 11.01 -2.66 -2.18
N SER A 24 10.21 -3.06 -1.20
CA SER A 24 10.59 -4.11 -0.25
C SER A 24 10.59 -5.46 -0.98
N SER A 25 11.65 -6.25 -0.84
CA SER A 25 11.69 -7.63 -1.36
C SER A 25 10.97 -8.64 -0.47
N ARG A 26 10.47 -8.21 0.70
CA ARG A 26 9.76 -9.06 1.65
C ARG A 26 8.29 -8.67 1.68
N ASP A 27 7.48 -9.53 1.09
CA ASP A 27 6.02 -9.47 1.00
C ASP A 27 5.31 -9.85 2.32
N THR A 28 6.03 -9.84 3.45
CA THR A 28 5.58 -10.51 4.68
C THR A 28 5.50 -9.62 5.92
N ALA A 29 5.79 -8.33 5.82
CA ALA A 29 5.61 -7.42 6.94
C ALA A 29 4.39 -6.53 6.68
N ASN A 30 3.35 -6.69 7.51
CA ASN A 30 2.19 -5.79 7.60
C ASN A 30 2.58 -4.33 7.94
N GLU A 31 3.87 -4.09 8.18
CA GLU A 31 4.50 -2.83 8.49
C GLU A 31 5.94 -2.83 7.94
N ALA A 32 6.24 -1.93 7.01
CA ALA A 32 7.60 -1.60 6.62
C ALA A 32 8.10 -0.44 7.49
N LEU A 33 9.31 -0.60 8.04
CA LEU A 33 9.98 0.43 8.83
C LEU A 33 11.14 1.02 8.02
N PHE A 34 11.11 2.34 7.83
CA PHE A 34 12.29 3.10 7.47
C PHE A 34 13.18 3.26 8.70
N ALA A 35 14.26 2.48 8.74
CA ALA A 35 15.23 2.48 9.82
C ALA A 35 16.61 2.88 9.32
N GLY A 36 17.36 3.55 10.20
CA GLY A 36 18.72 3.96 9.96
C GLY A 36 18.92 5.46 10.17
N PRO A 37 20.17 5.89 10.29
CA PRO A 37 20.48 7.31 10.36
C PRO A 37 20.56 7.94 8.96
N ALA A 38 20.22 9.22 8.87
CA ALA A 38 20.61 10.05 7.74
C ALA A 38 22.01 10.65 8.00
N SER A 39 22.75 10.96 6.93
CA SER A 39 24.05 11.62 7.02
C SER A 39 24.06 12.84 6.11
N PHE A 40 24.35 14.01 6.68
CA PHE A 40 24.49 15.28 5.96
C PHE A 40 25.88 15.83 6.25
N ASP A 41 26.68 16.04 5.21
CA ASP A 41 28.04 16.60 5.33
C ASP A 41 28.93 15.85 6.35
N GLY A 42 28.79 14.52 6.40
CA GLY A 42 29.50 13.66 7.35
C GLY A 42 28.90 13.59 8.76
N ASN A 43 27.89 14.42 9.07
CA ASN A 43 27.18 14.42 10.34
C ASN A 43 25.98 13.47 10.32
N ARG A 44 25.88 12.62 11.33
CA ARG A 44 24.80 11.66 11.49
C ARG A 44 23.60 12.29 12.21
N VAL A 45 22.41 12.17 11.63
CA VAL A 45 21.15 12.64 12.25
C VAL A 45 20.08 11.55 12.26
N VAL A 46 19.18 11.61 13.22
CA VAL A 46 18.03 10.71 13.32
C VAL A 46 16.98 11.11 12.29
N ILE A 47 16.43 10.13 11.56
CA ILE A 47 15.28 10.37 10.68
C ILE A 47 14.07 10.67 11.55
N ALA A 48 13.52 11.87 11.42
CA ALA A 48 12.29 12.31 12.07
C ALA A 48 11.07 12.12 11.15
N GLY A 49 9.86 12.17 11.72
CA GLY A 49 8.60 12.01 10.98
C GLY A 49 8.14 10.55 10.82
N SER A 50 7.19 10.33 9.91
CA SER A 50 6.56 9.02 9.68
C SER A 50 7.55 8.03 9.08
N ARG A 51 7.85 6.97 9.84
CA ARG A 51 8.79 5.91 9.43
C ARG A 51 8.15 4.54 9.24
N HIS A 52 6.86 4.40 9.53
CA HIS A 52 6.13 3.15 9.37
C HIS A 52 5.18 3.27 8.18
N VAL A 53 5.19 2.27 7.32
CA VAL A 53 4.20 2.09 6.27
C VAL A 53 3.50 0.78 6.54
N ARG A 54 2.21 0.82 6.91
CA ARG A 54 1.41 -0.38 7.12
C ARG A 54 0.62 -0.72 5.88
N ALA A 55 0.73 -1.95 5.41
CA ALA A 55 -0.21 -2.47 4.43
C ALA A 55 -1.56 -2.65 5.15
N THR A 56 -2.54 -1.81 4.82
CA THR A 56 -3.89 -1.87 5.42
C THR A 56 -4.71 -3.04 4.86
N VAL A 57 -4.35 -3.52 3.67
CA VAL A 57 -4.91 -4.70 3.00
C VAL A 57 -3.80 -5.44 2.26
N ARG A 58 -3.88 -6.77 2.23
CA ARG A 58 -3.04 -7.63 1.37
C ARG A 58 -3.86 -8.76 0.77
N LEU A 59 -3.44 -9.24 -0.41
CA LEU A 59 -4.04 -10.43 -1.03
C LEU A 59 -3.51 -11.69 -0.31
N ALA A 60 -4.43 -12.49 0.24
CA ALA A 60 -4.12 -13.77 0.87
C ALA A 60 -4.06 -14.90 -0.16
N SER A 61 -5.08 -14.97 -1.02
CA SER A 61 -5.16 -15.94 -2.09
C SER A 61 -6.07 -15.43 -3.19
N TRP A 62 -5.94 -16.04 -4.37
CA TRP A 62 -6.90 -15.87 -5.44
C TRP A 62 -7.19 -17.23 -6.08
N LYS A 63 -8.41 -17.39 -6.57
CA LYS A 63 -8.85 -18.60 -7.27
C LYS A 63 -9.74 -18.21 -8.43
N ARG A 64 -9.50 -18.78 -9.60
CA ARG A 64 -10.42 -18.70 -10.74
C ARG A 64 -11.20 -20.00 -10.87
N SER A 65 -12.51 -19.91 -10.99
CA SER A 65 -13.36 -21.07 -11.26
C SER A 65 -13.48 -21.36 -12.75
N ALA A 66 -13.96 -22.56 -13.10
CA ALA A 66 -14.12 -22.99 -14.50
C ALA A 66 -15.09 -22.11 -15.30
N ASN A 67 -16.06 -21.48 -14.63
CA ASN A 67 -16.98 -20.51 -15.22
C ASN A 67 -16.35 -19.11 -15.44
N GLY A 68 -15.10 -18.91 -15.04
CA GLY A 68 -14.35 -17.67 -15.24
C GLY A 68 -14.44 -16.66 -14.09
N ASP A 69 -15.25 -16.91 -13.06
CA ASP A 69 -15.31 -16.04 -11.87
C ASP A 69 -13.99 -16.06 -11.11
N LEU A 70 -13.67 -14.92 -10.50
CA LEU A 70 -12.47 -14.72 -9.71
C LEU A 70 -12.85 -14.53 -8.24
N THR A 71 -12.37 -15.42 -7.38
CA THR A 71 -12.45 -15.26 -5.93
C THR A 71 -11.13 -14.69 -5.43
N LEU A 72 -11.20 -13.59 -4.68
CA LEU A 72 -10.07 -12.96 -4.00
C LEU A 72 -10.28 -13.06 -2.50
N THR A 73 -9.28 -13.55 -1.79
CA THR A 73 -9.25 -13.55 -0.32
C THR A 73 -8.27 -12.50 0.12
N LEU A 74 -8.70 -11.58 0.95
CA LEU A 74 -7.89 -10.44 1.41
C LEU A 74 -7.74 -10.52 2.93
N HIS A 75 -6.55 -10.18 3.42
CA HIS A 75 -6.39 -9.82 4.81
C HIS A 75 -6.38 -8.31 4.96
N GLY A 76 -6.92 -7.82 6.07
CA GLY A 76 -6.89 -6.41 6.42
C GLY A 76 -7.22 -6.22 7.89
N ARG A 77 -7.40 -4.96 8.31
CA ARG A 77 -7.85 -4.67 9.67
C ARG A 77 -9.29 -5.20 9.88
N PRO A 78 -9.58 -5.93 10.98
CA PRO A 78 -10.94 -6.25 11.39
C PRO A 78 -11.80 -4.99 11.55
N GLY A 79 -13.03 -5.01 11.06
CA GLY A 79 -13.94 -3.88 11.00
C GLY A 79 -13.65 -2.85 9.90
N ALA A 80 -12.66 -3.07 9.02
CA ALA A 80 -12.41 -2.15 7.90
C ALA A 80 -13.27 -2.47 6.68
N GLU A 81 -13.78 -1.44 6.01
CA GLU A 81 -14.41 -1.62 4.70
C GLU A 81 -13.32 -1.75 3.64
N LEU A 82 -13.40 -2.80 2.83
CA LEU A 82 -12.47 -3.05 1.73
C LEU A 82 -13.19 -2.82 0.42
N THR A 83 -12.55 -2.07 -0.48
CA THR A 83 -13.02 -1.85 -1.85
C THR A 83 -12.11 -2.59 -2.81
N ILE A 84 -12.68 -3.43 -3.68
CA ILE A 84 -11.97 -3.97 -4.82
C ILE A 84 -12.14 -3.02 -6.00
N GLU A 85 -11.04 -2.64 -6.62
CA GLU A 85 -11.02 -1.82 -7.82
C GLU A 85 -10.43 -2.61 -8.99
N VAL A 86 -10.91 -2.30 -10.18
CA VAL A 86 -10.44 -2.88 -11.45
C VAL A 86 -9.96 -1.78 -12.39
N SER A 87 -8.92 -2.09 -13.17
CA SER A 87 -8.36 -1.19 -14.17
C SER A 87 -7.97 -1.94 -15.45
N ASN A 88 -7.98 -1.22 -16.57
CA ASN A 88 -7.51 -1.69 -17.87
C ASN A 88 -6.10 -1.18 -18.21
N ASP A 89 -5.67 -0.11 -17.56
CA ASP A 89 -4.51 0.71 -17.95
C ASP A 89 -3.57 1.00 -16.77
N LEU A 90 -3.87 0.49 -15.57
CA LEU A 90 -3.21 0.77 -14.29
C LEU A 90 -3.27 2.25 -13.84
N GLN A 91 -3.97 3.11 -14.58
CA GLN A 91 -4.09 4.54 -14.30
C GLN A 91 -5.50 4.88 -13.81
N THR A 92 -6.50 4.41 -14.54
CA THR A 92 -7.92 4.61 -14.24
C THR A 92 -8.45 3.40 -13.50
N TRP A 93 -8.92 3.61 -12.27
CA TRP A 93 -9.42 2.55 -11.40
C TRP A 93 -10.91 2.77 -11.13
N THR A 94 -11.71 1.71 -11.21
CA THR A 94 -13.15 1.74 -10.94
C THR A 94 -13.52 0.71 -9.91
N ALA A 95 -14.36 1.09 -8.94
CA ALA A 95 -14.83 0.17 -7.90
C ALA A 95 -15.67 -0.98 -8.50
N VAL A 96 -15.29 -2.21 -8.14
CA VAL A 96 -16.03 -3.44 -8.46
C VAL A 96 -17.11 -3.69 -7.42
N GLY A 97 -16.79 -3.44 -6.15
CA GLY A 97 -17.67 -3.59 -4.99
C GLY A 97 -16.92 -3.36 -3.68
N THR A 98 -17.66 -3.27 -2.58
CA THR A 98 -17.11 -3.18 -1.22
C THR A 98 -17.56 -4.36 -0.38
N ALA A 99 -16.76 -4.73 0.62
CA ALA A 99 -17.15 -5.68 1.65
C ALA A 99 -16.60 -5.26 3.01
N MET A 100 -17.39 -5.51 4.04
CA MET A 100 -16.93 -5.43 5.41
C MET A 100 -15.94 -6.55 5.69
N ASN A 101 -14.84 -6.23 6.37
CA ASN A 101 -13.87 -7.21 6.83
C ASN A 101 -14.09 -7.50 8.33
N PRO A 102 -15.01 -8.41 8.72
CA PRO A 102 -15.40 -8.56 10.12
C PRO A 102 -14.22 -9.01 11.00
N ASP A 103 -13.48 -10.02 10.56
CA ASP A 103 -12.52 -10.75 11.40
C ASP A 103 -11.07 -10.62 10.92
N GLY A 104 -10.81 -9.70 9.98
CA GLY A 104 -9.48 -9.48 9.41
C GLY A 104 -9.18 -10.30 8.15
N GLU A 105 -10.14 -11.11 7.71
CA GLU A 105 -10.18 -11.74 6.40
C GLU A 105 -11.52 -11.46 5.69
N ALA A 106 -11.44 -11.06 4.42
CA ALA A 106 -12.59 -10.78 3.57
C ALA A 106 -12.48 -11.55 2.24
N ILE A 107 -13.60 -12.11 1.78
CA ILE A 107 -13.68 -12.86 0.53
C ILE A 107 -14.52 -12.06 -0.47
N PHE A 108 -13.98 -11.87 -1.67
CA PHE A 108 -14.63 -11.17 -2.78
C PHE A 108 -14.81 -12.10 -3.96
N GLN A 109 -16.01 -12.12 -4.53
CA GLN A 109 -16.29 -12.78 -5.80
C GLN A 109 -16.47 -11.73 -6.89
N VAL A 110 -15.62 -11.80 -7.91
CA VAL A 110 -15.72 -10.97 -9.11
C VAL A 110 -16.27 -11.84 -10.23
N PRO A 111 -17.44 -11.48 -10.81
CA PRO A 111 -18.03 -12.27 -11.87
C PRO A 111 -17.13 -12.28 -13.11
N ALA A 112 -17.21 -13.35 -13.90
CA ALA A 112 -16.41 -13.55 -15.12
C ALA A 112 -16.46 -12.36 -16.09
N SER A 113 -17.62 -11.68 -16.17
CA SER A 113 -17.81 -10.47 -16.99
C SER A 113 -16.91 -9.30 -16.59
N ARG A 114 -16.49 -9.23 -15.32
CA ARG A 114 -15.58 -8.22 -14.76
C ARG A 114 -14.15 -8.73 -14.60
N ALA A 115 -13.93 -10.06 -14.68
CA ALA A 115 -12.63 -10.72 -14.54
C ALA A 115 -12.04 -11.24 -15.86
N SER A 116 -12.14 -10.45 -16.94
CA SER A 116 -11.54 -10.78 -18.24
C SER A 116 -10.00 -10.67 -18.23
N ALA A 117 -9.34 -11.29 -19.21
CA ALA A 117 -7.89 -11.55 -19.20
C ALA A 117 -6.98 -10.30 -19.29
N SER A 118 -7.53 -9.10 -19.48
CA SER A 118 -6.78 -7.83 -19.58
C SER A 118 -7.24 -6.85 -18.50
N ARG A 119 -7.37 -7.33 -17.26
CA ARG A 119 -7.80 -6.54 -16.11
C ARG A 119 -6.80 -6.66 -14.98
N PHE A 120 -6.53 -5.55 -14.33
CA PHE A 120 -5.75 -5.46 -13.11
C PHE A 120 -6.68 -5.21 -11.94
N PHE A 121 -6.45 -5.88 -10.81
CA PHE A 121 -7.23 -5.72 -9.59
C PHE A 121 -6.35 -5.17 -8.47
N ARG A 122 -6.90 -4.27 -7.67
CA ARG A 122 -6.29 -3.86 -6.40
C ARG A 122 -7.35 -3.77 -5.32
N ALA A 123 -6.92 -3.94 -4.07
CA ALA A 123 -7.76 -3.72 -2.90
C ALA A 123 -7.35 -2.44 -2.19
N VAL A 124 -8.34 -1.69 -1.71
CA VAL A 124 -8.14 -0.44 -0.97
C VAL A 124 -8.95 -0.54 0.32
N ALA A 125 -8.33 -0.31 1.48
CA ALA A 125 -9.08 -0.12 2.72
C ALA A 125 -9.65 1.30 2.75
N GLY A 126 -10.93 1.42 3.13
CA GLY A 126 -11.51 2.71 3.49
C GLY A 126 -10.67 3.35 4.61
N THR A 127 -10.33 4.62 4.46
CA THR A 127 -9.68 5.36 5.56
C THR A 127 -10.72 5.60 6.63
N ASP A 128 -10.52 5.02 7.81
CA ASP A 128 -11.19 5.45 9.03
C ASP A 128 -10.87 6.95 9.18
N SER A 129 -11.86 7.80 8.91
CA SER A 129 -11.76 9.23 9.22
C SER A 129 -11.96 9.37 10.73
N THR A 130 -10.96 8.98 11.52
CA THR A 130 -10.88 9.47 12.90
C THR A 130 -10.28 10.87 12.82
N PRO A 131 -11.03 11.96 13.06
CA PRO A 131 -10.42 13.27 13.17
C PRO A 131 -9.54 13.22 14.42
N SER A 132 -8.22 13.19 14.25
CA SER A 132 -7.30 13.40 15.35
C SER A 132 -7.43 14.85 15.80
N HIS A 133 -8.32 15.09 16.75
CA HIS A 133 -8.39 16.36 17.47
C HIS A 133 -7.14 16.45 18.35
N PHE A 134 -6.06 17.03 17.81
CA PHE A 134 -4.95 17.51 18.61
C PHE A 134 -5.46 18.74 19.36
N ARG A 135 -5.50 18.67 20.70
CA ARG A 135 -5.63 19.88 21.53
C ARG A 135 -4.24 20.24 22.06
N PRO A 136 -3.89 21.54 22.05
CA PRO A 136 -2.56 22.06 22.40
C PRO A 136 -2.20 21.80 23.87
#